data_AF-A0A955E862-F1
#
_entry.id   AF-A0A955E862-F1
#
_cell.length_a   1.000
_cell.length_b   1.000
_cell.length_c   1.000
_cell.angle_alpha   90.00
_cell.angle_beta   90.00
_cell.angle_gamma   90.00
#
_symmetry.space_group_name_H-M   'P 1'
#
loop_
_entity.id
_entity.type
_entity.pdbx_description
1 polymer ?
#
loop_
_entity_poly.entity_id
_entity_poly.type
_entity_poly.pdbx_seq_one_letter_code
_entity_poly.pdbx_strand_id
1 'polypeptide(L)'
;TKEAITRALKQNKPTFIEAVTYRLGDHTTADDARRYRDPKEVEAWVKRDPLIRVRKYMDAKKLWDDEKQAELEARAKKIVEEVVRNAEGIATPGKDDIFDYTFEKIEGQLVTQRDTMRTNSLGQHPQQETLHSGYQRA
;
A
#
# COMPACT_ATOMS: atom_id res chain seq x y z
N THR A 1 -21.50 9.11 4.20
CA THR A 1 -20.51 8.85 5.27
C THR A 1 -20.47 9.92 6.37
N LYS A 2 -20.70 11.22 6.07
CA LYS A 2 -20.76 12.30 7.08
C LYS A 2 -21.73 12.02 8.24
N GLU A 3 -22.88 11.42 7.96
CA GLU A 3 -23.84 10.99 8.98
C GLU A 3 -23.26 9.91 9.91
N ALA A 4 -22.64 8.86 9.35
CA ALA A 4 -22.02 7.79 10.12
C ALA A 4 -20.92 8.33 11.06
N ILE A 5 -20.08 9.26 10.57
CA ILE A 5 -19.08 9.95 11.40
C ILE A 5 -19.76 10.74 12.52
N THR A 6 -20.80 11.50 12.20
CA THR A 6 -21.55 12.28 13.19
C THR A 6 -22.15 11.38 14.27
N ARG A 7 -22.70 10.23 13.88
CA ARG A 7 -23.24 9.22 14.79
C ARG A 7 -22.15 8.61 15.67
N ALA A 8 -21.00 8.26 15.09
CA ALA A 8 -19.87 7.73 15.85
C ALA A 8 -19.41 8.73 16.93
N LEU A 9 -19.20 10.00 16.55
CA LEU A 9 -18.73 11.04 17.47
C LEU A 9 -19.75 11.43 18.55
N LYS A 10 -21.04 11.52 18.18
CA LYS A 10 -22.07 11.99 19.12
C LYS A 10 -22.64 10.87 20.00
N GLN A 11 -22.65 9.63 19.50
CA GLN A 11 -23.38 8.54 20.12
C GLN A 11 -22.49 7.35 20.46
N ASN A 12 -21.18 7.39 20.13
CA ASN A 12 -20.25 6.29 20.32
C ASN A 12 -20.77 4.97 19.72
N LYS A 13 -21.45 5.04 18.57
CA LYS A 13 -22.01 3.87 17.88
C LYS A 13 -21.38 3.68 16.51
N PRO A 14 -20.93 2.45 16.17
CA PRO A 14 -20.43 2.16 14.83
C PRO A 14 -21.57 2.16 13.81
N THR A 15 -21.20 2.29 12.53
CA THR A 15 -22.10 2.14 11.38
C THR A 15 -21.37 1.30 10.33
N PHE A 16 -22.04 0.27 9.83
CA PHE A 16 -21.58 -0.47 8.66
C PHE A 16 -22.10 0.22 7.39
N ILE A 17 -21.24 0.39 6.38
CA ILE A 17 -21.59 0.98 5.09
C ILE A 17 -21.11 0.03 4.00
N GLU A 18 -22.05 -0.47 3.20
CA GLU A 18 -21.73 -1.24 2.00
C GLU A 18 -21.67 -0.28 0.80
N ALA A 19 -20.48 -0.10 0.23
CA ALA A 19 -20.28 0.67 -0.98
C ALA A 19 -20.19 -0.27 -2.19
N VAL A 20 -21.33 -0.55 -2.81
CA VAL A 20 -21.40 -1.41 -4.00
C VAL A 20 -20.66 -0.74 -5.16
N THR A 21 -19.57 -1.37 -5.59
CA THR A 21 -18.66 -0.86 -6.63
C THR A 21 -18.11 -2.01 -7.48
N TYR A 22 -17.28 -1.67 -8.47
CA TYR A 22 -16.69 -2.64 -9.38
C TYR A 22 -15.23 -2.33 -9.69
N ARG A 23 -14.38 -3.36 -9.59
CA ARG A 23 -12.96 -3.26 -9.97
C ARG A 23 -12.85 -3.44 -11.47
N LEU A 24 -12.66 -2.35 -12.21
CA LEU A 24 -12.58 -2.41 -13.68
C LEU A 24 -11.37 -3.21 -14.17
N GLY A 25 -10.21 -3.06 -13.53
CA GLY A 25 -9.00 -3.82 -13.83
C GLY A 25 -8.95 -5.24 -13.25
N ASP A 26 -7.83 -5.92 -13.51
CA ASP A 26 -7.50 -7.22 -12.94
C ASP A 26 -7.30 -7.15 -11.41
N HIS A 27 -7.19 -8.31 -10.75
CA HIS A 27 -7.01 -8.33 -9.30
C HIS A 27 -5.69 -7.71 -8.86
N THR A 28 -4.63 -8.06 -9.58
CA THR A 28 -3.26 -7.60 -9.41
C THR A 28 -2.57 -7.65 -10.76
N THR A 29 -1.31 -7.20 -10.84
CA THR A 29 -0.49 -7.31 -12.05
C THR A 29 -0.15 -8.74 -12.46
N ALA A 30 -0.36 -9.72 -11.59
CA ALA A 30 -0.13 -11.15 -11.85
C ALA A 30 -1.41 -11.90 -12.26
N ASP A 31 -2.54 -11.21 -12.35
CA ASP A 31 -3.86 -11.79 -12.62
C ASP A 31 -4.33 -11.52 -14.06
N ASP A 32 -5.26 -12.35 -14.54
CA ASP A 32 -6.01 -12.13 -15.78
C ASP A 32 -7.50 -12.37 -15.53
N ALA A 33 -8.26 -11.29 -15.35
CA ALA A 33 -9.67 -11.36 -15.00
C ALA A 33 -10.55 -11.93 -16.11
N ARG A 34 -10.08 -11.93 -17.37
CA ARG A 34 -10.85 -12.47 -18.52
C ARG A 34 -11.12 -13.96 -18.37
N ARG A 35 -10.35 -14.65 -17.54
CA ARG A 35 -10.51 -16.09 -17.26
C ARG A 35 -11.76 -16.42 -16.45
N TYR A 36 -12.27 -15.47 -15.67
CA TYR A 36 -13.32 -15.72 -14.69
C TYR A 36 -14.43 -14.65 -14.67
N ARG A 37 -14.41 -13.71 -15.61
CA ARG A 37 -15.32 -12.56 -15.65
C ARG A 37 -15.88 -12.34 -17.05
N ASP A 38 -17.19 -12.10 -17.13
CA ASP A 38 -17.85 -11.78 -18.40
C ASP A 38 -17.47 -10.34 -18.83
N PRO A 39 -16.91 -10.14 -20.04
CA PRO A 39 -16.64 -8.81 -20.58
C PRO A 39 -17.88 -7.89 -20.58
N LYS A 40 -19.09 -8.43 -20.78
CA LYS A 40 -20.34 -7.66 -20.78
C LYS A 40 -20.65 -7.05 -19.42
N GLU A 41 -20.29 -7.74 -18.35
CA GLU A 41 -20.42 -7.21 -16.99
C GLU A 41 -19.50 -5.99 -16.82
N VAL A 42 -18.23 -6.11 -17.25
CA VAL A 42 -17.25 -5.02 -17.19
C VAL A 42 -17.74 -3.80 -17.96
N GLU A 43 -18.22 -3.99 -19.19
CA GLU A 43 -18.75 -2.91 -20.03
C GLU A 43 -19.94 -2.19 -19.38
N ALA A 44 -20.82 -2.92 -18.70
CA ALA A 44 -21.94 -2.33 -17.96
C ALA A 44 -21.45 -1.44 -16.81
N TRP A 45 -20.36 -1.82 -16.15
CA TRP A 45 -19.76 -1.06 -15.05
C TRP A 45 -18.89 0.11 -15.53
N VAL A 46 -18.23 0.03 -16.68
CA VAL A 46 -17.52 1.18 -17.29
C VAL A 46 -18.50 2.35 -17.50
N LYS A 47 -19.73 2.07 -17.95
CA LYS A 47 -20.78 3.10 -18.11
C LYS A 47 -21.23 3.73 -16.78
N ARG A 48 -20.94 3.08 -15.66
CA ARG A 48 -21.24 3.54 -14.29
C ARG A 48 -20.04 4.14 -13.58
N ASP A 49 -18.94 4.40 -14.30
CA ASP A 49 -17.74 5.00 -13.73
C ASP A 49 -18.10 6.28 -12.95
N PRO A 50 -17.75 6.36 -11.65
CA PRO A 50 -18.06 7.51 -10.82
C PRO A 50 -17.43 8.81 -11.34
N LEU A 51 -16.28 8.75 -12.02
CA LEU A 51 -15.63 9.93 -12.59
C LEU A 51 -16.46 10.52 -13.73
N ILE A 52 -16.98 9.67 -14.63
CA ILE A 52 -17.87 10.12 -15.72
C ILE A 52 -19.13 10.76 -15.13
N ARG A 53 -19.71 10.15 -14.09
CA ARG A 53 -20.92 10.67 -13.44
C ARG A 53 -20.68 12.04 -12.78
N VAL A 54 -19.58 12.17 -12.03
CA VAL A 54 -19.23 13.43 -11.35
C VAL A 54 -18.88 14.52 -12.36
N ARG A 55 -18.12 14.19 -13.40
CA ARG A 55 -17.78 15.11 -14.50
C ARG A 55 -19.04 15.71 -15.12
N LYS A 56 -19.99 14.88 -15.57
CA LYS A 56 -21.26 15.33 -16.15
C LYS A 56 -22.06 16.24 -15.20
N TYR A 57 -22.08 15.90 -13.91
CA TYR A 57 -22.75 16.73 -12.90
C TYR A 57 -22.10 18.11 -12.74
N MET A 58 -20.76 18.17 -12.74
CA MET A 58 -20.03 19.44 -12.60
C MET A 58 -20.10 20.30 -13.87
N ASP A 59 -20.03 19.68 -15.05
CA ASP A 59 -20.21 20.36 -16.35
C ASP A 59 -21.60 21.00 -16.43
N ALA A 60 -22.65 20.26 -16.06
CA ALA A 60 -24.03 20.77 -16.03
C ALA A 60 -24.18 21.98 -15.08
N LYS A 61 -23.34 22.06 -14.04
CA LYS A 61 -23.29 23.17 -13.10
C LYS A 61 -22.30 24.27 -13.49
N LYS A 62 -21.63 24.15 -14.64
CA LYS A 62 -20.56 25.06 -15.09
C LYS A 62 -19.43 25.21 -14.07
N LEU A 63 -19.20 24.18 -13.26
CA LEU A 63 -18.12 24.14 -12.27
C LEU A 63 -16.84 23.54 -12.86
N TRP A 64 -16.97 22.81 -13.96
CA TRP A 64 -15.88 22.10 -14.63
C TRP A 64 -15.94 22.29 -16.14
N ASP A 65 -14.79 22.16 -16.79
CA ASP A 65 -14.56 22.36 -18.22
C ASP A 65 -13.27 21.64 -18.63
N ASP A 66 -12.96 21.65 -19.92
CA ASP A 66 -11.81 20.95 -20.48
C ASP A 66 -10.47 21.60 -20.12
N GLU A 67 -10.45 22.91 -19.88
CA GLU A 67 -9.25 23.63 -19.43
C GLU A 67 -8.84 23.17 -18.03
N LYS A 68 -9.79 23.14 -17.08
CA LYS A 68 -9.56 22.62 -15.72
C LYS A 68 -9.19 21.14 -15.72
N GLN A 69 -9.77 20.37 -16.64
CA GLN A 69 -9.41 18.96 -16.81
C GLN A 69 -7.94 18.82 -17.20
N ALA A 70 -7.50 19.52 -18.24
CA ALA A 70 -6.12 19.49 -18.71
C ALA A 70 -5.15 20.00 -17.63
N GLU A 71 -5.53 21.05 -16.90
CA GLU A 71 -4.74 21.57 -15.78
C GLU A 71 -4.61 20.54 -14.65
N LEU A 72 -5.72 19.87 -14.28
CA LEU A 72 -5.70 18.82 -13.26
C LEU A 72 -4.84 17.64 -13.70
N GLU A 73 -4.94 17.19 -14.95
CA GLU A 73 -4.13 16.08 -15.48
C GLU A 73 -2.65 16.41 -15.50
N ALA A 74 -2.27 17.62 -15.92
CA ALA A 74 -0.89 18.08 -15.90
C ALA A 74 -0.34 18.15 -14.46
N ARG A 75 -1.13 18.68 -13.52
CA ARG A 75 -0.77 18.71 -12.09
C ARG A 75 -0.64 17.30 -11.51
N ALA A 76 -1.59 16.42 -11.78
CA ALA A 76 -1.57 15.04 -11.30
C ALA A 76 -0.34 14.28 -11.84
N LYS A 77 -0.02 14.45 -13.12
CA LYS A 77 1.18 13.87 -13.73
C LYS A 77 2.45 14.34 -13.03
N LYS A 78 2.59 15.64 -12.79
CA LYS A 78 3.75 16.20 -12.08
C LYS A 78 3.86 15.65 -10.65
N ILE A 79 2.74 15.55 -9.93
CA ILE A 79 2.71 14.96 -8.58
C ILE A 79 3.17 13.52 -8.61
N VAL A 80 2.66 12.70 -9.54
CA VAL A 80 3.06 11.29 -9.66
C VAL A 80 4.54 11.16 -10.00
N GLU A 81 5.05 11.95 -10.94
CA GLU A 81 6.48 11.95 -11.30
C GLU A 81 7.38 12.34 -10.12
N GLU A 82 6.97 13.31 -9.31
CA GLU A 82 7.68 13.71 -8.11
C GLU A 82 7.65 12.61 -7.04
N VAL A 83 6.49 12.01 -6.79
CA VAL A 83 6.33 10.90 -5.84
C VAL A 83 7.18 9.70 -6.24
N VAL A 84 7.17 9.32 -7.52
CA VAL A 84 7.99 8.21 -8.04
C VAL A 84 9.47 8.52 -7.85
N ARG A 85 9.93 9.70 -8.26
CA ARG A 85 11.34 10.11 -8.10
C ARG A 85 11.78 10.10 -6.64
N ASN A 86 10.92 10.58 -5.74
CA ASN A 86 11.20 10.58 -4.31
C ASN A 86 11.25 9.14 -3.77
N ALA A 87 10.34 8.28 -4.20
CA ALA A 87 10.31 6.87 -3.80
C ALA A 87 11.53 6.08 -4.30
N GLU A 88 11.96 6.30 -5.54
CA GLU A 88 13.18 5.71 -6.11
C GLU A 88 14.46 6.23 -5.43
N GLY A 89 14.41 7.43 -4.86
CA GLY A 89 15.49 8.01 -4.07
C GLY A 89 15.55 7.51 -2.62
N ILE A 90 14.57 6.73 -2.15
CA ILE A 90 14.61 6.13 -0.81
C ILE A 90 15.72 5.09 -0.77
N ALA A 91 16.65 5.24 0.17
CA ALA A 91 17.72 4.27 0.36
C ALA A 91 17.13 2.87 0.62
N THR A 92 17.69 1.86 -0.04
CA THR A 92 17.30 0.46 0.19
C THR A 92 17.47 0.13 1.68
N PRO A 93 16.51 -0.57 2.31
CA PRO A 93 16.65 -1.03 3.68
C PRO A 93 17.96 -1.79 3.90
N GLY A 94 18.56 -1.58 5.06
CA GLY A 94 19.70 -2.37 5.50
C GLY A 94 19.27 -3.83 5.67
N LYS A 95 20.18 -4.77 5.43
CA LYS A 95 19.93 -6.19 5.73
C LYS A 95 19.58 -6.46 7.20
N ASP A 96 20.06 -5.58 8.09
CA ASP A 96 19.86 -5.69 9.54
C ASP A 96 18.47 -5.14 9.95
N ASP A 97 17.80 -4.34 9.10
CA ASP A 97 16.50 -3.69 9.36
C ASP A 97 15.40 -4.70 9.71
N ILE A 98 15.45 -5.91 9.13
CA ILE A 98 14.51 -6.98 9.45
C ILE A 98 14.55 -7.33 10.94
N PHE A 99 15.68 -7.19 11.61
CA PHE A 99 15.80 -7.44 13.05
C PHE A 99 15.49 -6.20 13.88
N ASP A 100 16.02 -5.05 13.44
CA ASP A 100 15.98 -3.81 14.21
C ASP A 100 14.54 -3.25 14.33
N TYR A 101 13.64 -3.57 13.39
CA TYR A 101 12.25 -3.08 13.38
C TYR A 101 11.18 -4.15 13.64
N THR A 102 11.55 -5.39 14.01
CA THR A 102 10.56 -6.44 14.31
C THR A 102 9.95 -6.28 15.71
N PHE A 103 10.76 -5.89 16.70
CA PHE A 103 10.32 -5.67 18.08
C PHE A 103 10.77 -4.29 18.57
N GLU A 104 10.11 -3.75 19.61
CA GLU A 104 10.53 -2.49 20.25
C GLU A 104 11.99 -2.56 20.73
N LYS A 105 12.40 -3.72 21.24
CA LYS A 105 13.77 -4.02 21.63
C LYS A 105 14.17 -5.36 21.04
N ILE A 106 15.35 -5.42 20.44
CA ILE A 106 15.89 -6.66 19.92
C ILE A 106 16.19 -7.64 21.06
N GLU A 107 15.62 -8.84 20.99
CA GLU A 107 15.89 -9.90 21.95
C GLU A 107 17.26 -10.54 21.68
N GLY A 108 17.88 -11.11 22.71
CA GLY A 108 19.24 -11.68 22.59
C GLY A 108 19.39 -12.72 21.47
N GLN A 109 18.37 -13.54 21.23
CA GLN A 109 18.38 -14.51 20.12
C GLN A 109 18.40 -13.85 18.75
N LEU A 110 17.69 -12.74 18.59
CA LEU A 110 17.64 -11.98 17.34
C LEU A 110 18.91 -11.18 17.11
N VAL A 111 19.58 -10.72 18.19
CA VAL A 111 20.95 -10.18 18.09
C VAL A 111 21.87 -11.26 17.52
N THR A 112 21.83 -12.47 18.07
CA THR A 112 22.64 -13.58 17.54
C THR A 112 22.29 -13.88 16.08
N GLN A 113 21.01 -13.96 15.71
CA GLN A 113 20.59 -14.22 14.33
C GLN A 113 21.03 -13.10 13.36
N ARG A 114 20.94 -11.83 13.76
CA ARG A 114 21.40 -10.68 12.98
C ARG A 114 22.90 -10.73 12.75
N ASP A 115 23.65 -10.97 13.82
CA ASP A 115 25.11 -10.97 13.76
C ASP A 115 25.63 -12.21 13.00
N THR A 116 24.90 -13.34 13.04
CA THR A 116 25.26 -14.59 12.36
C THR A 116 24.73 -14.71 10.93
N MET A 117 23.71 -13.93 10.52
CA MET A 117 23.25 -13.80 9.12
C MET A 117 24.37 -13.42 8.13
N ARG A 118 25.52 -12.99 8.64
CA ARG A 118 26.72 -12.65 7.86
C ARG A 118 27.44 -13.87 7.29
N THR A 119 26.96 -15.10 7.52
CA THR A 119 27.63 -16.32 7.08
C THR A 119 26.66 -17.39 6.54
N ASN A 120 27.09 -18.16 5.55
CA ASN A 120 26.33 -19.30 4.99
C ASN A 120 26.30 -20.52 5.93
N SER A 121 26.84 -20.42 7.14
CA SER A 121 26.85 -21.48 8.15
C SER A 121 27.30 -20.91 9.50
N LEU A 122 26.61 -21.27 10.58
CA LEU A 122 27.10 -21.07 11.95
C LEU A 122 28.41 -21.85 12.12
N GLY A 123 29.51 -21.17 12.46
CA GLY A 123 30.79 -21.80 12.78
C GLY A 123 31.80 -21.89 11.63
N GLN A 124 31.61 -21.18 10.51
CA GLN A 124 32.59 -21.15 9.41
C GLN A 124 33.32 -19.82 9.23
N HIS A 125 32.98 -18.78 10.00
CA HIS A 125 33.78 -17.56 10.03
C HIS A 125 34.45 -17.35 11.41
N PRO A 126 35.76 -17.06 11.47
CA PRO A 126 36.51 -16.87 12.72
C PRO A 126 35.92 -15.81 13.66
N GLN A 127 35.17 -14.85 13.12
CA GLN A 127 34.52 -13.78 13.88
C GLN A 127 33.27 -14.26 14.66
N GLN A 128 32.82 -15.51 14.46
CA GLN A 128 31.63 -16.08 15.12
C GLN A 128 31.95 -16.90 16.37
N GLU A 129 33.22 -17.23 16.63
CA GLU A 129 33.60 -18.09 17.76
C GLU A 129 33.20 -17.53 19.12
N THR A 130 33.15 -16.20 19.25
CA THR A 130 32.77 -15.52 20.50
C THR A 130 31.24 -15.42 20.69
N LEU A 131 30.44 -15.61 19.63
CA LEU A 131 28.97 -15.52 19.65
C LEU A 131 28.31 -16.75 20.29
N HIS A 132 29.03 -17.87 20.44
CA HIS A 132 28.52 -19.10 21.03
C HIS A 132 28.37 -19.06 22.56
N SER A 133 28.89 -18.03 23.24
CA SER A 133 29.00 -18.04 24.72
C SER A 133 27.80 -17.47 25.49
N GLY A 134 26.82 -16.88 24.81
CA GLY A 134 25.72 -16.14 25.47
C GLY A 134 24.43 -16.91 25.72
N TYR A 135 24.27 -18.12 25.17
CA TYR A 135 23.02 -18.89 25.27
C TYR A 135 23.12 -19.96 26.37
N GLN A 136 23.05 -19.55 27.63
CA GLN A 136 22.74 -20.48 28.71
C GLN A 136 21.26 -20.83 28.63
N ARG A 137 20.95 -22.07 28.23
CA ARG A 137 19.61 -22.65 28.35
C ARG A 137 19.19 -22.57 29.82
N ALA A 138 18.00 -22.00 30.08
CA ALA A 138 17.28 -22.25 31.32
C ALA A 138 16.82 -23.70 31.38
#